data_AF-A0A433SSW6-F1
#
_entry.id   AF-A0A433SSW6-F1
#
_cell.length_a   1.000
_cell.length_b   1.000
_cell.length_c   1.000
_cell.angle_alpha   90.00
_cell.angle_beta   90.00
_cell.angle_gamma   90.00
#
_symmetry.space_group_name_H-M   'P 1'
#
loop_
_entity.id
_entity.type
_entity.pdbx_description
1 polymer ?
#
loop_
_entity_poly.entity_id
_entity_poly.type
_entity_poly.pdbx_seq_one_letter_code
_entity_poly.pdbx_strand_id
1 'polypeptide(L)'
;MALCDLFTTARLVTLLVMATAATDLVQRQSRNADDTSSILRVLERLDANMEGIRFALTSFIPPQHCKKDALLFHPFAPPYTVINNEFRGVNVPLLCDTATDGGGWIVIQRRTTGEVDFYRDWDSYKVGFGTTDTDFWLGNDNIHTITSTGKYELRVDLKYNGQSKFARYDRFFIDSEDDKYKLHLGSYSGTAGDSLTGHNGFRFSTFDRDYDDVIGNCAYLSHGGWWYNFCHSANINGKWGAGDDRGLAWWQFTYHESATFSEMKIRRLNM
;
A
#
# COMPACT_ATOMS: atom_id res chain seq x y z
N MET A 1 -3.30 13.50 19.98
CA MET A 1 -4.03 14.71 19.53
C MET A 1 -3.09 15.88 19.17
N ALA A 2 -2.01 16.14 19.93
CA ALA A 2 -1.10 17.27 19.67
C ALA A 2 -0.24 17.22 18.38
N LEU A 3 0.06 16.04 17.83
CA LEU A 3 0.88 15.92 16.60
C LEU A 3 0.12 16.38 15.34
N CYS A 4 -1.20 16.22 15.29
CA CYS A 4 -2.00 16.63 14.14
C CYS A 4 -2.06 18.16 13.99
N ASP A 5 -2.09 18.89 15.11
CA ASP A 5 -2.09 20.36 15.13
C ASP A 5 -0.74 20.96 14.71
N LEU A 6 0.38 20.31 15.07
CA LEU A 6 1.72 20.70 14.64
C LEU A 6 1.93 20.53 13.12
N PHE A 7 1.39 19.45 12.53
CA PHE A 7 1.42 19.27 11.08
C PHE A 7 0.57 20.32 10.35
N THR A 8 -0.59 20.68 10.91
CA THR A 8 -1.50 21.66 10.31
C THR A 8 -0.93 23.08 10.37
N THR A 9 -0.30 23.45 11.49
CA THR A 9 0.39 24.74 11.64
C THR A 9 1.64 24.85 10.79
N ALA A 10 2.48 23.81 10.72
CA ALA A 10 3.63 23.79 9.82
C ALA A 10 3.21 23.96 8.35
N ARG A 11 2.12 23.29 7.93
CA ARG A 11 1.53 23.42 6.59
C ARG A 11 1.06 24.85 6.29
N LEU A 12 0.37 25.50 7.23
CA LEU A 12 -0.08 26.89 7.08
C LEU A 12 1.09 27.87 6.97
N VAL A 13 2.15 27.68 7.76
CA VAL A 13 3.34 28.53 7.73
C VAL A 13 4.07 28.40 6.39
N THR A 14 4.22 27.19 5.83
CA THR A 14 4.84 27.01 4.51
C THR A 14 4.02 27.68 3.41
N LEU A 15 2.69 27.55 3.44
CA LEU A 15 1.78 28.23 2.52
C LEU A 15 1.92 29.76 2.61
N LEU A 16 1.98 30.30 3.83
CA LEU A 16 2.15 31.74 4.06
C LEU A 16 3.50 32.23 3.51
N VAL A 17 4.58 31.49 3.73
CA VAL A 17 5.93 31.82 3.25
C VAL A 17 6.02 31.77 1.72
N MET A 18 5.39 30.78 1.08
CA MET A 18 5.34 30.68 -0.38
C MET A 18 4.53 31.84 -0.97
N ALA A 19 3.39 32.18 -0.34
CA ALA A 19 2.55 33.30 -0.78
C ALA A 19 3.26 34.66 -0.64
N THR A 20 3.97 34.91 0.48
CA THR A 20 4.70 36.17 0.69
C THR A 20 5.88 36.30 -0.27
N ALA A 21 6.65 35.23 -0.48
CA ALA A 21 7.74 35.21 -1.45
C ALA A 21 7.25 35.48 -2.88
N ALA A 22 6.08 34.94 -3.26
CA ALA A 22 5.47 35.20 -4.55
C ALA A 22 5.06 36.67 -4.71
N THR A 23 4.38 37.25 -3.72
CA THR A 23 3.99 38.67 -3.75
C THR A 23 5.19 39.61 -3.84
N ASP A 24 6.26 39.35 -3.08
CA ASP A 24 7.49 40.16 -3.12
C ASP A 24 8.17 40.09 -4.49
N LEU A 25 8.17 38.92 -5.13
CA LEU A 25 8.75 38.75 -6.45
C LEU A 25 7.95 39.50 -7.53
N VAL A 26 6.62 39.42 -7.48
CA VAL A 26 5.70 40.15 -8.38
C VAL A 26 5.91 41.66 -8.24
N GLN A 27 5.96 42.15 -6.99
CA GLN A 27 6.13 43.59 -6.71
C GLN A 27 7.48 44.12 -7.19
N ARG A 28 8.56 43.34 -7.06
CA ARG A 28 9.89 43.73 -7.57
C ARG A 28 9.95 43.73 -9.10
N GLN A 29 9.28 42.80 -9.76
CA GLN A 29 9.31 42.67 -11.22
C GLN A 29 8.46 43.74 -11.92
N SER A 30 7.36 44.19 -11.30
CA SER A 30 6.50 45.25 -11.86
C SER A 30 7.18 46.63 -11.94
N ARG A 31 8.19 46.90 -11.11
CA ARG A 31 8.85 48.22 -11.04
C ARG A 31 9.80 48.53 -12.19
N ASN A 32 10.15 47.54 -13.02
CA ASN A 32 11.21 47.65 -14.03
C ASN A 32 10.74 47.43 -15.49
N ALA A 33 9.42 47.33 -15.73
CA ALA A 33 8.89 47.06 -17.06
C ALA A 33 8.47 48.37 -17.76
N ASP A 34 9.22 48.78 -18.79
CA ASP A 34 9.00 50.05 -19.51
C ASP A 34 8.93 49.87 -21.04
N ASP A 35 9.09 48.65 -21.53
CA ASP A 35 8.91 48.26 -22.95
C ASP A 35 8.33 46.84 -23.09
N THR A 36 7.63 46.59 -24.19
CA THR A 36 7.02 45.31 -24.62
C THR A 36 7.89 44.07 -24.39
N SER A 37 9.20 44.12 -24.69
CA SER A 37 10.12 42.99 -24.45
C SER A 37 10.36 42.71 -22.96
N SER A 38 10.43 43.78 -22.14
CA SER A 38 10.57 43.67 -20.69
C SER A 38 9.29 43.14 -20.03
N ILE A 39 8.12 43.51 -20.57
CA ILE A 39 6.82 43.00 -20.12
C ILE A 39 6.71 41.49 -20.39
N LEU A 40 7.12 41.01 -21.57
CA LEU A 40 7.07 39.59 -21.93
C LEU A 40 7.87 38.72 -20.96
N ARG A 41 9.07 39.17 -20.57
CA ARG A 41 9.94 38.47 -19.59
C ARG A 41 9.34 38.43 -18.19
N VAL A 42 8.61 39.48 -17.79
CA VAL A 42 7.89 39.49 -16.51
C VAL A 42 6.74 38.48 -16.54
N LEU A 43 6.00 38.41 -17.66
CA LEU A 43 4.93 37.42 -17.84
C LEU A 43 5.45 35.98 -17.79
N GLU A 44 6.54 35.65 -18.49
CA GLU A 44 7.16 34.31 -18.44
C GLU A 44 7.58 33.91 -17.03
N ARG A 45 8.13 34.85 -16.25
CA ARG A 45 8.53 34.59 -14.86
C ARG A 45 7.33 34.42 -13.93
N LEU A 46 6.28 35.22 -14.12
CA LEU A 46 5.03 35.08 -13.37
C LEU A 46 4.38 33.73 -13.65
N ASP A 47 4.38 33.28 -14.90
CA ASP A 47 3.84 31.98 -15.31
C ASP A 47 4.61 30.82 -14.65
N ALA A 48 5.94 30.85 -14.72
CA ALA A 48 6.79 29.86 -14.03
C ALA A 48 6.56 29.83 -12.50
N ASN A 49 6.36 30.99 -11.87
CA ASN A 49 6.06 31.07 -10.44
C ASN A 49 4.65 30.57 -10.11
N MET A 50 3.65 30.90 -10.93
CA MET A 50 2.29 30.38 -10.75
C MET A 50 2.26 28.87 -10.87
N GLU A 51 2.98 28.30 -11.82
CA GLU A 51 3.12 26.84 -11.92
C GLU A 51 3.81 26.24 -10.69
N GLY A 52 4.84 26.89 -10.16
CA GLY A 52 5.46 26.49 -8.89
C GLY A 52 4.51 26.52 -7.70
N ILE A 53 3.67 27.56 -7.59
CA ILE A 53 2.66 27.70 -6.52
C ILE A 53 1.53 26.69 -6.71
N ARG A 54 1.04 26.51 -7.93
CA ARG A 54 0.02 25.52 -8.29
C ARG A 54 0.51 24.11 -7.93
N PHE A 55 1.74 23.78 -8.29
CA PHE A 55 2.37 22.50 -7.97
C PHE A 55 2.47 22.28 -6.45
N ALA A 56 2.91 23.30 -5.70
CA ALA A 56 2.94 23.28 -4.25
C ALA A 56 1.54 23.16 -3.63
N LEU A 57 0.52 23.81 -4.21
CA LEU A 57 -0.86 23.71 -3.75
C LEU A 57 -1.45 22.31 -4.00
N THR A 58 -1.15 21.71 -5.15
CA THR A 58 -1.62 20.35 -5.47
C THR A 58 -1.04 19.28 -4.56
N SER A 59 0.15 19.48 -3.99
CA SER A 59 0.75 18.54 -3.05
C SER A 59 0.13 18.57 -1.64
N PHE A 60 -0.71 19.56 -1.34
CA PHE A 60 -1.51 19.59 -0.11
C PHE A 60 -2.84 18.84 -0.22
N ILE A 61 -3.26 18.49 -1.44
CA ILE A 61 -4.49 17.71 -1.68
C ILE A 61 -4.08 16.23 -1.75
N PRO A 62 -4.58 15.37 -0.85
CA PRO A 62 -4.36 13.94 -0.96
C PRO A 62 -4.76 13.44 -2.35
N PRO A 63 -3.95 12.58 -2.99
CA PRO A 63 -4.31 12.06 -4.30
C PRO A 63 -5.64 11.33 -4.20
N GLN A 64 -6.55 11.61 -5.13
CA GLN A 64 -7.84 10.90 -5.17
C GLN A 64 -7.71 9.47 -5.70
N HIS A 65 -6.58 9.14 -6.32
CA HIS A 65 -6.31 7.84 -6.93
C HIS A 65 -4.93 7.33 -6.54
N CYS A 66 -4.80 6.03 -6.29
CA CYS A 66 -3.53 5.39 -6.02
C CYS A 66 -2.83 5.06 -7.35
N LYS A 67 -2.13 6.05 -7.91
CA LYS A 67 -1.42 5.90 -9.19
C LYS A 67 0.07 6.04 -9.01
N LYS A 68 0.79 5.20 -9.76
CA LYS A 68 2.24 5.32 -9.87
C LYS A 68 2.58 6.71 -10.37
N ASP A 69 3.65 7.26 -9.83
CA ASP A 69 4.25 8.52 -10.24
C ASP A 69 3.38 9.77 -10.00
N ALA A 70 2.26 9.64 -9.27
CA ALA A 70 1.30 10.72 -9.05
C ALA A 70 1.84 11.89 -8.21
N LEU A 71 2.93 11.71 -7.47
CA LEU A 71 3.47 12.67 -6.51
C LEU A 71 5.00 12.84 -6.58
N LEU A 72 5.64 12.48 -7.71
CA LEU A 72 7.07 12.13 -7.78
C LEU A 72 8.12 13.10 -7.20
N PHE A 73 7.82 14.34 -6.83
CA PHE A 73 8.88 15.25 -6.36
C PHE A 73 8.44 16.19 -5.24
N HIS A 74 8.06 15.65 -4.08
CA HIS A 74 8.05 16.44 -2.85
C HIS A 74 8.65 15.65 -1.66
N PRO A 75 9.78 16.11 -1.08
CA PRO A 75 10.43 15.44 0.06
C PRO A 75 9.59 15.43 1.36
N PHE A 76 8.41 16.05 1.36
CA PHE A 76 7.51 16.16 2.51
C PHE A 76 6.17 15.43 2.33
N ALA A 77 5.93 14.77 1.20
CA ALA A 77 4.72 13.98 1.02
C ALA A 77 4.75 12.76 1.98
N PRO A 78 3.67 12.50 2.73
CA PRO A 78 3.64 11.31 3.58
C PRO A 78 3.73 10.05 2.71
N PRO A 79 4.48 9.01 3.14
CA PRO A 79 4.68 7.79 2.35
C PRO A 79 3.40 6.98 2.18
N TYR A 80 2.36 7.29 2.96
CA TYR A 80 1.04 6.69 2.86
C TYR A 80 -0.04 7.77 2.88
N THR A 81 -1.14 7.49 2.19
CA THR A 81 -2.35 8.33 2.20
C THR A 81 -3.58 7.44 2.09
N VAL A 82 -4.68 7.87 2.71
CA VAL A 82 -5.96 7.15 2.66
C VAL A 82 -6.82 7.74 1.56
N ILE A 83 -7.35 6.88 0.70
CA ILE A 83 -8.23 7.23 -0.40
C ILE A 83 -9.54 6.46 -0.29
N ASN A 84 -10.60 7.01 -0.87
CA ASN A 84 -11.95 6.46 -0.79
C ASN A 84 -12.60 6.46 -2.18
N ASN A 85 -13.55 5.55 -2.39
CA ASN A 85 -14.36 5.48 -3.61
C ASN A 85 -13.56 5.33 -4.92
N GLU A 86 -12.35 4.74 -4.86
CA GLU A 86 -11.53 4.53 -6.06
C GLU A 86 -12.09 3.40 -6.95
N PHE A 87 -12.62 2.34 -6.34
CA PHE A 87 -13.14 1.17 -7.04
C PHE A 87 -14.63 0.98 -6.77
N ARG A 88 -15.40 0.82 -7.85
CA ARG A 88 -16.83 0.52 -7.74
C ARG A 88 -17.03 -0.81 -7.01
N GLY A 89 -17.84 -0.82 -5.96
CA GLY A 89 -18.10 -2.01 -5.14
C GLY A 89 -17.18 -2.15 -3.92
N VAL A 90 -16.17 -1.29 -3.79
CA VAL A 90 -15.30 -1.23 -2.60
C VAL A 90 -15.64 0.02 -1.80
N ASN A 91 -16.28 -0.16 -0.65
CA ASN A 91 -16.80 0.93 0.20
C ASN A 91 -16.00 1.11 1.50
N VAL A 92 -14.75 0.64 1.52
CA VAL A 92 -13.83 0.78 2.66
C VAL A 92 -12.68 1.73 2.30
N PRO A 93 -12.07 2.42 3.29
CA PRO A 93 -10.88 3.22 3.05
C PRO A 93 -9.73 2.36 2.54
N LEU A 94 -9.02 2.85 1.52
CA LEU A 94 -7.85 2.19 0.95
C LEU A 94 -6.60 2.95 1.35
N LEU A 95 -5.59 2.21 1.80
CA LEU A 95 -4.29 2.78 2.09
C LEU A 95 -3.40 2.71 0.85
N CYS A 96 -3.00 3.87 0.36
CA CYS A 96 -2.11 4.01 -0.78
C CYS A 96 -0.69 4.33 -0.32
N ASP A 97 0.26 3.47 -0.66
CA ASP A 97 1.69 3.75 -0.59
C ASP A 97 2.11 4.54 -1.83
N THR A 98 2.55 5.77 -1.57
CA THR A 98 2.88 6.79 -2.56
C THR A 98 4.38 6.90 -2.83
N ALA A 99 5.21 6.14 -2.11
CA ALA A 99 6.66 6.30 -2.11
C ALA A 99 7.41 5.09 -2.70
N THR A 100 7.01 3.87 -2.31
CA THR A 100 7.76 2.66 -2.66
C THR A 100 7.75 2.41 -4.17
N ASP A 101 8.93 2.31 -4.78
CA ASP A 101 9.08 2.02 -6.22
C ASP A 101 8.24 2.95 -7.12
N GLY A 102 8.20 4.25 -6.80
CA GLY A 102 7.39 5.25 -7.51
C GLY A 102 5.92 5.31 -7.08
N GLY A 103 5.55 4.60 -6.02
CA GLY A 103 4.21 4.64 -5.41
C GLY A 103 3.12 3.97 -6.26
N GLY A 104 1.87 4.31 -5.93
CA GLY A 104 0.67 3.78 -6.58
C GLY A 104 0.30 2.38 -6.12
N TRP A 105 0.71 1.99 -4.91
CA TRP A 105 0.41 0.67 -4.36
C TRP A 105 -0.75 0.73 -3.37
N ILE A 106 -1.78 -0.06 -3.61
CA ILE A 106 -2.89 -0.26 -2.69
C ILE A 106 -2.50 -1.36 -1.71
N VAL A 107 -2.39 -1.03 -0.43
CA VAL A 107 -2.07 -1.99 0.62
C VAL A 107 -3.30 -2.84 0.92
N ILE A 108 -3.15 -4.16 0.80
CA ILE A 108 -4.23 -5.14 1.02
C ILE A 108 -4.07 -5.94 2.33
N GLN A 109 -2.85 -5.95 2.88
CA GLN A 109 -2.53 -6.54 4.17
C GLN A 109 -1.40 -5.76 4.82
N ARG A 110 -1.46 -5.55 6.12
CA ARG A 110 -0.37 -4.95 6.88
C ARG A 110 -0.28 -5.54 8.29
N ARG A 111 0.95 -5.80 8.74
CA ARG A 111 1.30 -6.24 10.10
C ARG A 111 2.49 -5.44 10.60
N THR A 112 2.28 -4.63 11.64
CA THR A 112 3.27 -3.68 12.17
C THR A 112 3.33 -3.63 13.69
N THR A 113 2.22 -3.95 14.36
CA THR A 113 2.07 -3.80 15.82
C THR A 113 1.83 -5.13 16.52
N GLY A 114 1.11 -6.06 15.87
CA GLY A 114 0.64 -7.30 16.47
C GLY A 114 -0.63 -7.14 17.30
N GLU A 115 -1.28 -5.97 17.28
CA GLU A 115 -2.46 -5.66 18.09
C GLU A 115 -3.76 -6.28 17.55
N VAL A 116 -3.81 -6.57 16.25
CA VAL A 116 -4.96 -7.20 15.62
C VAL A 116 -4.71 -8.70 15.51
N ASP A 117 -5.65 -9.49 16.05
CA ASP A 117 -5.64 -10.94 15.88
C ASP A 117 -6.05 -11.31 14.44
N PHE A 118 -5.23 -12.14 13.78
CA PHE A 118 -5.46 -12.64 12.42
C PHE A 118 -5.98 -14.09 12.42
N TYR A 119 -6.13 -14.72 13.59
CA TYR A 119 -6.82 -16.01 13.70
C TYR A 119 -8.33 -15.80 13.64
N ARG A 120 -8.82 -15.55 12.42
CA ARG A 120 -10.20 -15.12 12.12
C ARG A 120 -10.91 -16.13 11.22
N ASP A 121 -12.24 -16.11 11.31
CA ASP A 121 -13.13 -16.95 10.52
C ASP A 121 -13.22 -16.49 9.06
N TRP A 122 -13.87 -17.30 8.23
CA TRP A 122 -14.08 -17.02 6.81
C TRP A 122 -14.76 -15.67 6.58
N ASP A 123 -15.83 -15.39 7.32
CA ASP A 123 -16.64 -14.19 7.11
C ASP A 123 -15.83 -12.93 7.44
N SER A 124 -14.98 -12.96 8.47
CA SER A 124 -14.03 -11.88 8.77
C SER A 124 -13.03 -11.68 7.63
N TYR A 125 -12.42 -12.74 7.12
CA TYR A 125 -11.48 -12.65 5.98
C TYR A 125 -12.16 -12.21 4.69
N LYS A 126 -13.44 -12.53 4.50
CA LYS A 126 -14.27 -12.10 3.38
C LYS A 126 -14.48 -10.59 3.39
N VAL A 127 -14.96 -10.02 4.50
CA VAL A 127 -15.29 -8.58 4.58
C VAL A 127 -14.10 -7.68 4.94
N GLY A 128 -13.07 -8.24 5.56
CA GLY A 128 -11.90 -7.52 6.07
C GLY A 128 -12.01 -7.16 7.55
N PHE A 129 -10.86 -6.86 8.16
CA PHE A 129 -10.75 -6.53 9.59
C PHE A 129 -9.50 -5.69 9.88
N GLY A 130 -9.48 -5.04 11.03
CA GLY A 130 -8.40 -4.12 11.43
C GLY A 130 -8.60 -2.70 10.88
N THR A 131 -7.54 -1.89 10.90
CA THR A 131 -7.59 -0.50 10.42
C THR A 131 -6.34 -0.15 9.61
N THR A 132 -6.47 0.81 8.68
CA THR A 132 -5.35 1.28 7.85
C THR A 132 -4.22 1.95 8.63
N ASP A 133 -4.47 2.31 9.89
CA ASP A 133 -3.51 2.97 10.75
C ASP A 133 -2.48 2.00 11.36
N THR A 134 -2.84 0.72 11.50
CA THR A 134 -2.01 -0.31 12.16
C THR A 134 -1.98 -1.60 11.35
N ASP A 135 -2.67 -2.64 11.83
CA ASP A 135 -2.69 -3.98 11.27
C ASP A 135 -4.06 -4.23 10.66
N PHE A 136 -4.11 -4.76 9.44
CA PHE A 136 -5.39 -5.05 8.78
C PHE A 136 -5.28 -6.08 7.66
N TRP A 137 -6.43 -6.66 7.33
CA TRP A 137 -6.70 -7.39 6.09
C TRP A 137 -7.83 -6.68 5.37
N LEU A 138 -7.63 -6.33 4.10
CA LEU A 138 -8.59 -5.53 3.34
C LEU A 138 -9.94 -6.25 3.10
N GLY A 139 -9.95 -7.59 3.13
CA GLY A 139 -11.11 -8.41 2.83
C GLY A 139 -11.04 -9.02 1.44
N ASN A 140 -11.31 -10.32 1.35
CA ASN A 140 -11.21 -11.08 0.10
C ASN A 140 -12.18 -10.56 -0.97
N ASP A 141 -13.39 -10.14 -0.59
CA ASP A 141 -14.34 -9.54 -1.53
C ASP A 141 -13.78 -8.25 -2.15
N ASN A 142 -13.14 -7.41 -1.33
CA ASN A 142 -12.53 -6.16 -1.78
C ASN A 142 -11.32 -6.43 -2.68
N ILE A 143 -10.44 -7.36 -2.30
CA ILE A 143 -9.25 -7.74 -3.07
C ILE A 143 -9.66 -8.34 -4.43
N HIS A 144 -10.66 -9.24 -4.45
CA HIS A 144 -11.20 -9.80 -5.68
C HIS A 144 -11.80 -8.70 -6.57
N THR A 145 -12.61 -7.81 -5.99
CA THR A 145 -13.24 -6.70 -6.73
C THR A 145 -12.19 -5.81 -7.39
N ILE A 146 -11.13 -5.42 -6.68
CA ILE A 146 -10.05 -4.57 -7.21
C ILE A 146 -9.30 -5.31 -8.32
N THR A 147 -8.84 -6.52 -8.05
CA THR A 147 -8.00 -7.30 -8.98
C THR A 147 -8.75 -7.77 -10.23
N SER A 148 -10.08 -7.78 -10.20
CA SER A 148 -10.93 -8.07 -11.37
C SER A 148 -11.02 -6.91 -12.37
N THR A 149 -10.57 -5.70 -12.01
CA THR A 149 -10.66 -4.51 -12.89
C THR A 149 -9.50 -4.37 -13.90
N GLY A 150 -8.52 -5.28 -13.86
CA GLY A 150 -7.37 -5.24 -14.75
C GLY A 150 -6.25 -6.15 -14.31
N LYS A 151 -5.05 -5.91 -14.82
CA LYS A 151 -3.85 -6.64 -14.40
C LYS A 151 -3.16 -5.89 -13.26
N TYR A 152 -2.83 -6.63 -12.21
CA TYR A 152 -2.14 -6.11 -11.04
C TYR A 152 -0.85 -6.90 -10.80
N GLU A 153 0.18 -6.21 -10.35
CA GLU A 153 1.33 -6.83 -9.71
C GLU A 153 1.16 -6.83 -8.19
N LEU A 154 1.78 -7.81 -7.52
CA LEU A 154 1.87 -7.89 -6.07
C LEU A 154 3.29 -7.57 -5.62
N ARG A 155 3.42 -6.82 -4.53
CA ARG A 155 4.64 -6.66 -3.75
C ARG A 155 4.38 -7.04 -2.31
N VAL A 156 5.30 -7.79 -1.72
CA VAL A 156 5.31 -8.13 -0.29
C VAL A 156 6.59 -7.56 0.32
N ASP A 157 6.45 -6.59 1.22
CA ASP A 157 7.57 -6.02 1.98
C ASP A 157 7.65 -6.68 3.36
N LEU A 158 8.86 -7.07 3.78
CA LEU A 158 9.11 -7.82 5.01
C LEU A 158 10.26 -7.20 5.79
N LYS A 159 10.16 -7.20 7.13
CA LYS A 159 11.30 -6.94 8.01
C LYS A 159 11.50 -8.07 9.01
N TYR A 160 12.74 -8.48 9.17
CA TYR A 160 13.15 -9.52 10.10
C TYR A 160 14.64 -9.31 10.46
N ASN A 161 14.98 -9.45 11.74
CA ASN A 161 16.35 -9.26 12.26
C ASN A 161 17.06 -8.00 11.75
N GLY A 162 16.34 -6.86 11.74
CA GLY A 162 16.87 -5.57 11.28
C GLY A 162 17.06 -5.45 9.77
N GLN A 163 16.80 -6.51 9.00
CA GLN A 163 16.87 -6.50 7.54
C GLN A 163 15.50 -6.22 6.93
N SER A 164 15.47 -5.48 5.82
CA SER A 164 14.27 -5.26 5.01
C SER A 164 14.45 -5.94 3.65
N LYS A 165 13.48 -6.76 3.24
CA LYS A 165 13.48 -7.45 1.96
C LYS A 165 12.10 -7.39 1.33
N PHE A 166 12.03 -7.69 0.03
CA PHE A 166 10.75 -7.72 -0.67
C PHE A 166 10.67 -8.89 -1.65
N ALA A 167 9.45 -9.34 -1.92
CA ALA A 167 9.08 -10.20 -3.03
C ALA A 167 8.10 -9.46 -3.95
N ARG A 168 8.16 -9.72 -5.26
CA ARG A 168 7.32 -9.11 -6.27
C ARG A 168 6.87 -10.18 -7.26
N TYR A 169 5.59 -10.14 -7.63
CA TYR A 169 4.98 -11.02 -8.62
C TYR A 169 4.35 -10.15 -9.71
N ASP A 170 4.70 -10.38 -10.98
CA ASP A 170 4.25 -9.57 -12.13
C ASP A 170 2.77 -9.77 -12.50
N ARG A 171 2.09 -10.69 -11.82
CA ARG A 171 0.64 -10.90 -11.88
C ARG A 171 0.13 -11.32 -10.51
N PHE A 172 -1.00 -10.75 -10.11
CA PHE A 172 -1.75 -11.11 -8.91
C PHE A 172 -3.23 -10.86 -9.12
N PHE A 173 -4.04 -11.88 -8.85
CA PHE A 173 -5.47 -11.76 -8.62
C PHE A 173 -5.95 -12.95 -7.79
N ILE A 174 -7.13 -12.81 -7.22
CA ILE A 174 -7.83 -13.91 -6.55
C ILE A 174 -9.19 -14.11 -7.21
N ASP A 175 -9.64 -15.36 -7.29
CA ASP A 175 -10.98 -15.64 -7.82
C ASP A 175 -12.09 -15.17 -6.86
N SER A 176 -13.34 -15.36 -7.26
CA SER A 176 -14.51 -15.03 -6.45
C SER A 176 -14.67 -15.95 -5.24
N GLU A 177 -15.66 -15.68 -4.37
CA GLU A 177 -16.01 -16.58 -3.27
C GLU A 177 -16.47 -17.96 -3.77
N ASP A 178 -17.13 -18.04 -4.93
CA ASP A 178 -17.60 -19.30 -5.51
C ASP A 178 -16.42 -20.23 -5.79
N ASP A 179 -15.29 -19.66 -6.20
CA ASP A 179 -14.01 -20.32 -6.43
C ASP A 179 -13.06 -20.26 -5.23
N LYS A 180 -13.57 -19.86 -4.06
CA LYS A 180 -12.87 -19.84 -2.76
C LYS A 180 -11.61 -18.98 -2.77
N TYR A 181 -11.69 -17.84 -3.45
CA TYR A 181 -10.63 -16.83 -3.52
C TYR A 181 -9.28 -17.40 -3.96
N LYS A 182 -9.28 -18.39 -4.85
CA LYS A 182 -8.07 -19.05 -5.33
C LYS A 182 -7.01 -18.05 -5.78
N LEU A 183 -5.78 -18.25 -5.35
CA LEU A 183 -4.65 -17.39 -5.66
C LEU A 183 -4.11 -17.63 -7.06
N HIS A 184 -3.81 -16.55 -7.78
CA HIS A 184 -3.10 -16.60 -9.05
C HIS A 184 -1.92 -15.63 -9.05
N LEU A 185 -0.72 -16.18 -9.26
CA LEU A 185 0.54 -15.44 -9.34
C LEU A 185 1.20 -15.57 -10.71
N GLY A 186 1.99 -14.55 -11.04
CA GLY A 186 2.92 -14.54 -12.16
C GLY A 186 4.36 -14.82 -11.73
N SER A 187 5.32 -14.28 -12.48
CA SER A 187 6.75 -14.51 -12.27
C SER A 187 7.26 -13.77 -11.03
N TYR A 188 8.05 -14.46 -10.21
CA TYR A 188 8.71 -13.90 -9.04
C TYR A 188 9.94 -13.04 -9.43
N SER A 189 10.14 -11.97 -8.66
CA SER A 189 11.39 -11.23 -8.54
C SER A 189 11.52 -10.64 -7.13
N GLY A 190 12.73 -10.31 -6.68
CA GLY A 190 12.92 -9.65 -5.38
C GLY A 190 14.08 -10.22 -4.58
N THR A 191 14.22 -9.75 -3.34
CA THR A 191 15.34 -10.07 -2.45
C THR A 191 14.94 -11.00 -1.31
N ALA A 192 13.65 -11.17 -1.01
CA ALA A 192 13.13 -11.98 0.09
C ALA A 192 13.22 -13.50 -0.14
N GLY A 193 13.56 -13.93 -1.36
CA GLY A 193 13.39 -15.32 -1.78
C GLY A 193 11.92 -15.63 -2.07
N ASP A 194 11.67 -16.67 -2.87
CA ASP A 194 10.33 -17.01 -3.32
C ASP A 194 9.64 -18.01 -2.41
N SER A 195 8.86 -17.53 -1.44
CA SER A 195 8.11 -18.38 -0.52
C SER A 195 6.61 -18.41 -0.81
N LEU A 196 6.12 -17.71 -1.85
CA LEU A 196 4.69 -17.63 -2.16
C LEU A 196 4.29 -18.38 -3.43
N THR A 197 5.19 -18.60 -4.41
CA THR A 197 4.84 -19.35 -5.64
C THR A 197 4.29 -20.75 -5.35
N GLY A 198 4.76 -21.41 -4.28
CA GLY A 198 4.23 -22.71 -3.85
C GLY A 198 2.75 -22.71 -3.44
N HIS A 199 2.18 -21.53 -3.19
CA HIS A 199 0.76 -21.32 -2.86
C HIS A 199 -0.09 -20.96 -4.10
N ASN A 200 0.52 -20.78 -5.27
CA ASN A 200 -0.19 -20.43 -6.49
C ASN A 200 -1.18 -21.55 -6.89
N GLY A 201 -2.42 -21.19 -7.22
CA GLY A 201 -3.48 -22.12 -7.58
C GLY A 201 -4.24 -22.75 -6.40
N PHE A 202 -3.81 -22.50 -5.17
CA PHE A 202 -4.50 -22.98 -3.97
C PHE A 202 -5.65 -22.06 -3.55
N ARG A 203 -6.67 -22.65 -2.92
CA ARG A 203 -7.84 -21.94 -2.40
C ARG A 203 -7.52 -21.33 -1.04
N PHE A 204 -8.23 -20.27 -0.70
CA PHE A 204 -8.12 -19.68 0.62
C PHE A 204 -8.79 -20.60 1.65
N SER A 205 -8.20 -20.74 2.83
CA SER A 205 -8.73 -21.52 3.94
C SER A 205 -8.64 -20.73 5.24
N THR A 206 -9.61 -20.95 6.13
CA THR A 206 -9.67 -20.42 7.50
C THR A 206 -9.94 -21.56 8.48
N PHE A 207 -9.80 -21.32 9.79
CA PHE A 207 -9.97 -22.39 10.77
C PHE A 207 -11.36 -23.05 10.74
N ASP A 208 -12.38 -22.33 10.27
CA ASP A 208 -13.77 -22.77 10.16
C ASP A 208 -14.16 -23.26 8.75
N ARG A 209 -13.33 -23.00 7.74
CA ARG A 209 -13.55 -23.45 6.36
C ARG A 209 -12.26 -23.98 5.74
N ASP A 210 -12.19 -25.30 5.72
CA ASP A 210 -11.06 -26.06 5.20
C ASP A 210 -11.24 -26.31 3.69
N TYR A 211 -10.47 -25.60 2.87
CA TYR A 211 -10.39 -25.78 1.43
C TYR A 211 -8.96 -26.05 0.96
N ASP A 212 -8.07 -26.45 1.88
CA ASP A 212 -6.75 -26.94 1.50
C ASP A 212 -6.86 -28.41 1.06
N ASP A 213 -5.93 -28.87 0.22
CA ASP A 213 -5.99 -30.23 -0.36
C ASP A 213 -5.34 -31.28 0.58
N VAL A 214 -5.24 -31.01 1.89
CA VAL A 214 -4.47 -31.80 2.88
C VAL A 214 -5.37 -32.58 3.83
N ILE A 215 -4.79 -33.63 4.45
CA ILE A 215 -5.39 -34.30 5.61
C ILE A 215 -5.11 -33.44 6.85
N GLY A 216 -6.15 -32.77 7.36
CA GLY A 216 -6.08 -31.86 8.51
C GLY A 216 -6.22 -30.39 8.08
N ASN A 217 -6.53 -29.50 9.01
CA ASN A 217 -6.82 -28.10 8.69
C ASN A 217 -5.56 -27.23 8.91
N CYS A 218 -4.89 -26.81 7.82
CA CYS A 218 -3.67 -26.01 7.92
C CYS A 218 -3.91 -24.64 8.55
N ALA A 219 -5.08 -24.04 8.35
CA ALA A 219 -5.44 -22.75 8.95
C ALA A 219 -5.56 -22.84 10.48
N TYR A 220 -6.11 -23.94 11.00
CA TYR A 220 -6.13 -24.24 12.43
C TYR A 220 -4.71 -24.40 12.99
N LEU A 221 -3.84 -25.15 12.30
CA LEU A 221 -2.47 -25.40 12.75
C LEU A 221 -1.56 -24.17 12.64
N SER A 222 -1.75 -23.34 11.61
CA SER A 222 -0.88 -22.21 11.27
C SER A 222 -1.37 -20.86 11.82
N HIS A 223 -2.53 -20.86 12.49
CA HIS A 223 -3.11 -19.68 13.15
C HIS A 223 -3.33 -18.46 12.23
N GLY A 224 -3.87 -18.68 11.04
CA GLY A 224 -4.18 -17.61 10.08
C GLY A 224 -5.14 -18.06 8.99
N GLY A 225 -5.62 -17.11 8.20
CA GLY A 225 -6.29 -17.39 6.93
C GLY A 225 -5.32 -17.19 5.78
N TRP A 226 -5.19 -18.19 4.91
CA TRP A 226 -4.21 -18.17 3.82
C TRP A 226 -4.57 -19.13 2.68
N TRP A 227 -3.86 -19.02 1.56
CA TRP A 227 -3.88 -20.00 0.48
C TRP A 227 -3.01 -21.19 0.82
N TYR A 228 -3.36 -21.95 1.86
CA TYR A 228 -2.53 -23.05 2.36
C TYR A 228 -2.34 -24.14 1.30
N ASN A 229 -1.11 -24.66 1.23
CA ASN A 229 -0.76 -25.88 0.49
C ASN A 229 -0.53 -27.02 1.49
N PHE A 230 0.70 -27.46 1.77
CA PHE A 230 1.03 -28.53 2.72
C PHE A 230 2.17 -28.12 3.69
N CYS A 231 1.95 -27.27 4.69
CA CYS A 231 0.84 -26.32 4.85
C CYS A 231 1.21 -24.94 4.30
N HIS A 232 2.43 -24.48 4.55
CA HIS A 232 2.91 -23.21 4.01
C HIS A 232 4.42 -23.13 3.90
N SER A 233 4.87 -22.36 2.91
CA SER A 233 6.19 -21.73 2.89
C SER A 233 6.11 -20.24 3.23
N ALA A 234 4.93 -19.63 3.19
CA ALA A 234 4.65 -18.27 3.67
C ALA A 234 3.35 -18.24 4.50
N ASN A 235 3.38 -17.59 5.65
CA ASN A 235 2.22 -17.44 6.55
C ASN A 235 2.20 -16.05 7.20
N ILE A 236 2.22 -14.99 6.38
CA ILE A 236 2.27 -13.61 6.90
C ILE A 236 0.98 -13.16 7.62
N ASN A 237 -0.07 -13.98 7.59
CA ASN A 237 -1.27 -13.84 8.41
C ASN A 237 -1.21 -14.65 9.72
N GLY A 238 -0.09 -15.31 10.01
CA GLY A 238 0.10 -16.08 11.23
C GLY A 238 0.08 -15.24 12.51
N LYS A 239 0.21 -15.96 13.63
CA LYS A 239 0.31 -15.42 14.98
C LYS A 239 1.54 -14.54 15.12
N TRP A 240 1.31 -13.28 15.52
CA TRP A 240 2.38 -12.31 15.71
C TRP A 240 3.39 -12.76 16.77
N GLY A 241 4.69 -12.73 16.42
CA GLY A 241 5.79 -13.00 17.34
C GLY A 241 5.90 -14.46 17.80
N ALA A 242 5.18 -15.40 17.18
CA ALA A 242 5.38 -16.82 17.47
C ALA A 242 6.71 -17.30 16.89
N GLY A 243 7.50 -18.03 17.70
CA GLY A 243 8.76 -18.66 17.31
C GLY A 243 8.59 -20.12 16.83
N ASP A 244 7.45 -20.40 16.22
CA ASP A 244 7.11 -21.70 15.63
C ASP A 244 6.33 -21.51 14.33
N ASP A 245 5.89 -22.60 13.69
CA ASP A 245 5.24 -22.58 12.37
C ASP A 245 3.91 -21.81 12.32
N ARG A 246 3.42 -21.29 13.45
CA ARG A 246 2.29 -20.36 13.52
C ARG A 246 2.66 -18.91 13.23
N GLY A 247 3.96 -18.57 13.22
CA GLY A 247 4.45 -17.20 13.11
C GLY A 247 4.19 -16.55 11.74
N LEU A 248 4.52 -15.25 11.63
CA LEU A 248 4.60 -14.57 10.33
C LEU A 248 5.81 -15.08 9.54
N ALA A 249 5.66 -16.25 8.94
CA ALA A 249 6.75 -16.92 8.26
C ALA A 249 6.89 -16.46 6.79
N TRP A 250 8.13 -16.33 6.35
CA TRP A 250 8.51 -16.33 4.94
C TRP A 250 9.76 -17.19 4.81
N TRP A 251 9.59 -18.46 4.46
CA TRP A 251 10.61 -19.52 4.60
C TRP A 251 12.02 -19.12 4.16
N GLN A 252 12.16 -18.54 2.96
CA GLN A 252 13.47 -18.16 2.41
C GLN A 252 14.12 -16.93 3.09
N PHE A 253 13.42 -16.28 4.03
CA PHE A 253 13.92 -15.12 4.76
C PHE A 253 13.91 -15.32 6.28
N THR A 254 12.80 -15.78 6.86
CA THR A 254 12.64 -15.94 8.31
C THR A 254 12.81 -17.38 8.77
N TYR A 255 12.82 -18.35 7.85
CA TYR A 255 12.81 -19.79 8.19
C TYR A 255 11.58 -20.15 9.04
N HIS A 256 11.74 -20.60 10.28
CA HIS A 256 10.63 -20.89 11.22
C HIS A 256 10.30 -19.72 12.16
N GLU A 257 10.95 -18.57 12.00
CA GLU A 257 10.74 -17.40 12.87
C GLU A 257 9.70 -16.44 12.28
N SER A 258 9.16 -15.58 13.14
CA SER A 258 8.20 -14.54 12.75
C SER A 258 8.92 -13.27 12.29
N ALA A 259 8.49 -12.73 11.14
CA ALA A 259 8.80 -11.36 10.75
C ALA A 259 8.25 -10.36 11.79
N THR A 260 8.90 -9.18 11.87
CA THR A 260 8.47 -8.05 12.71
C THR A 260 7.74 -6.96 11.93
N PHE A 261 7.60 -7.14 10.62
CA PHE A 261 6.80 -6.32 9.73
C PHE A 261 6.44 -7.15 8.49
N SER A 262 5.19 -7.07 8.04
CA SER A 262 4.80 -7.50 6.69
C SER A 262 3.80 -6.53 6.08
N GLU A 263 3.88 -6.36 4.76
CA GLU A 263 2.88 -5.61 4.01
C GLU A 263 2.69 -6.23 2.63
N MET A 264 1.46 -6.62 2.28
CA MET A 264 1.09 -6.96 0.91
C MET A 264 0.44 -5.75 0.26
N LYS A 265 0.88 -5.41 -0.94
CA LYS A 265 0.33 -4.29 -1.71
C LYS A 265 0.29 -4.60 -3.19
N ILE A 266 -0.73 -4.09 -3.87
CA ILE A 266 -0.97 -4.34 -5.29
C ILE A 266 -0.94 -3.05 -6.09
N ARG A 267 -0.46 -3.11 -7.32
CA ARG A 267 -0.43 -1.95 -8.22
C ARG A 267 -0.91 -2.35 -9.60
N ARG A 268 -1.74 -1.50 -10.20
CA ARG A 268 -2.25 -1.74 -11.55
C ARG A 268 -1.10 -1.62 -12.55
N LEU A 269 -1.01 -2.60 -13.45
CA LEU A 269 -0.10 -2.56 -14.58
C LEU A 269 -0.79 -1.88 -15.76
N ASN A 270 -0.18 -0.81 -16.28
CA ASN A 270 -0.59 -0.22 -17.54
C ASN A 270 -0.08 -1.14 -18.67
N MET A 271 -0.99 -1.64 -19.49
CA MET A 271 -0.66 -2.32 -20.74
C MET A 271 -0.56 -1.32 -21.88
#